data_AF-A0A9E1UVM0-F1
#
_entry.id   AF-A0A9E1UVM0-F1
#
_cell.length_a   1.000
_cell.length_b   1.000
_cell.length_c   1.000
_cell.angle_alpha   90.00
_cell.angle_beta   90.00
_cell.angle_gamma   90.00
#
_symmetry.space_group_name_H-M   'P 1'
#
loop_
_entity.id
_entity.type
_entity.pdbx_description
1 polymer ?
#
loop_
_entity_poly.entity_id
_entity_poly.type
_entity_poly.pdbx_seq_one_letter_code
_entity_poly.pdbx_strand_id
1 'polypeptide(L)'
;MIQKCPHCQADVIFSRDICPACGHPSQDGERGEATYLGEAKTDGRPVYNLGIETTMTARQRHGRILVGLICGAIPAPLVAHTAVYLVWFRVSVWVLLATFVSTWVVFHLWYGRKWARWLVAIGTLTAGCAGLYQAVLRRGTGMNAVEIMAYVVFALVYLWCSWQLLRCQDVKEFLGYQRNHTPEV
;
A
#
# COMPACT_ATOMS: atom_id res chain seq x y z
N MET A 1 31.52 3.16 -6.65
CA MET A 1 31.28 2.06 -7.60
C MET A 1 31.28 0.76 -6.82
N ILE A 2 30.35 -0.17 -7.05
CA ILE A 2 30.37 -1.48 -6.38
C ILE A 2 31.50 -2.29 -7.04
N GLN A 3 32.40 -2.84 -6.23
CA GLN A 3 33.55 -3.60 -6.69
C GLN A 3 33.67 -4.87 -5.84
N LYS A 4 34.22 -5.93 -6.43
CA LYS A 4 34.38 -7.21 -5.76
C LYS A 4 35.67 -7.22 -4.95
N CYS A 5 35.56 -7.52 -3.66
CA CYS A 5 36.74 -7.63 -2.81
C CYS A 5 37.55 -8.88 -3.20
N PRO A 6 38.86 -8.79 -3.48
CA PRO A 6 39.67 -9.96 -3.86
C PRO A 6 39.78 -10.99 -2.72
N HIS A 7 39.70 -10.54 -1.47
CA HIS A 7 39.86 -11.38 -0.29
C HIS A 7 38.58 -12.15 0.08
N CYS A 8 37.45 -11.47 0.24
CA CYS A 8 36.20 -12.12 0.68
C CYS A 8 35.22 -12.40 -0.46
N GLN A 9 35.53 -11.98 -1.70
CA GLN A 9 34.69 -12.15 -2.89
C GLN A 9 33.28 -11.53 -2.78
N ALA A 10 33.04 -10.69 -1.77
CA ALA A 10 31.80 -9.96 -1.59
C ALA A 10 31.77 -8.69 -2.46
N ASP A 11 30.60 -8.39 -3.03
CA ASP A 11 30.33 -7.15 -3.75
C ASP A 11 30.05 -6.03 -2.73
N VAL A 12 30.95 -5.05 -2.67
CA VAL A 12 30.91 -3.99 -1.65
C VAL A 12 31.20 -2.61 -2.26
N ILE A 13 30.73 -1.56 -1.59
CA ILE A 13 31.11 -0.18 -1.91
C ILE A 13 32.26 0.19 -0.97
N PHE A 14 33.45 0.31 -1.55
CA PHE A 14 34.64 0.75 -0.85
C PHE A 14 34.50 2.24 -0.50
N SER A 15 34.58 2.59 0.79
CA SER A 15 34.56 3.99 1.23
C SER A 15 35.95 4.64 1.21
N ARG A 16 37.01 3.83 1.05
CA ARG A 16 38.45 4.10 0.82
C ARG A 16 39.10 2.80 0.33
N ASP A 17 40.38 2.58 0.56
CA ASP A 17 41.06 1.30 0.29
C ASP A 17 40.72 0.17 1.27
N ILE A 18 39.62 0.22 2.02
CA ILE A 18 39.28 -0.80 3.03
C ILE A 18 37.94 -1.44 2.70
N CYS A 19 37.92 -2.77 2.63
CA CYS A 19 36.69 -3.52 2.42
C CYS A 19 35.79 -3.45 3.67
N PRO A 20 34.54 -2.98 3.57
CA PRO A 20 33.64 -2.90 4.73
C PRO A 20 33.17 -4.28 5.24
N ALA A 21 33.27 -5.33 4.42
CA ALA A 21 32.83 -6.67 4.81
C ALA A 21 33.91 -7.46 5.57
N CYS A 22 35.19 -7.34 5.18
CA CYS A 22 36.28 -8.10 5.79
C CYS A 22 37.38 -7.24 6.43
N GLY A 23 37.31 -5.92 6.32
CA GLY A 23 38.30 -4.99 6.86
C GLY A 23 39.66 -5.01 6.15
N HIS A 24 39.81 -5.82 5.10
CA HIS A 24 41.10 -5.95 4.41
C HIS A 24 41.35 -4.75 3.48
N PRO A 25 42.56 -4.16 3.52
CA PRO A 25 42.92 -3.12 2.57
C PRO A 25 43.09 -3.70 1.15
N SER A 26 42.54 -3.02 0.15
CA SER A 26 42.64 -3.39 -1.27
C SER A 26 42.64 -2.14 -2.14
N GLN A 27 43.65 -2.01 -3.00
CA GLN A 27 43.80 -0.85 -3.90
C GLN A 27 42.92 -1.01 -5.15
N ASP A 28 42.54 0.09 -5.80
CA ASP A 28 41.62 0.11 -6.95
C ASP A 28 42.03 -0.87 -8.08
N GLY A 29 43.33 -1.10 -8.31
CA GLY A 29 43.83 -2.01 -9.35
C GLY A 29 43.71 -3.50 -9.03
N GLU A 30 43.48 -3.87 -7.77
CA GLU A 30 43.37 -5.27 -7.32
C GLU A 30 41.91 -5.72 -7.17
N ARG A 31 40.96 -4.80 -7.32
CA ARG A 31 39.54 -5.05 -7.10
C ARG A 31 38.93 -5.67 -8.36
N GLY A 32 38.19 -6.75 -8.16
CA GLY A 32 37.48 -7.41 -9.26
C GLY A 32 36.27 -6.59 -9.70
N GLU A 33 35.87 -6.78 -10.96
CA GLU A 33 34.55 -6.32 -11.39
C GLU A 33 33.47 -7.01 -10.54
N ALA A 34 32.49 -6.22 -10.09
CA ALA A 34 31.35 -6.75 -9.37
C ALA A 34 30.71 -7.85 -10.21
N THR A 35 30.34 -8.96 -9.58
CA THR A 35 29.68 -10.05 -10.31
C THR A 35 28.27 -9.59 -10.64
N TYR A 36 28.11 -8.97 -11.81
CA TYR A 36 26.79 -8.68 -12.37
C TYR A 36 26.11 -10.02 -12.65
N LEU A 37 25.33 -10.49 -11.69
CA LEU A 37 24.41 -11.60 -11.87
C LEU A 37 23.40 -11.19 -12.94
N GLY A 38 23.69 -11.59 -14.18
CA GLY A 38 22.72 -11.68 -15.25
C GLY A 38 22.41 -10.37 -15.96
N GLU A 39 22.44 -10.46 -17.28
CA GLU A 39 21.88 -9.55 -18.26
C GLU A 39 20.47 -9.07 -17.87
N ALA A 40 20.39 -7.93 -17.20
CA ALA A 40 19.24 -7.05 -17.29
C ALA A 40 19.71 -5.64 -16.95
N LYS A 41 19.85 -4.79 -17.98
CA LYS A 41 19.79 -3.34 -17.86
C LYS A 41 18.64 -3.00 -16.89
N THR A 42 18.98 -2.69 -15.65
CA THR A 42 18.01 -2.26 -14.65
C THR A 42 18.39 -0.84 -14.25
N ASP A 43 17.50 0.07 -14.66
CA ASP A 43 17.48 1.52 -14.42
C ASP A 43 17.63 1.91 -12.94
N GLY A 44 18.78 1.67 -12.32
CA GLY A 44 19.14 2.26 -11.02
C GLY A 44 18.16 1.99 -9.88
N ARG A 45 17.54 0.80 -9.82
CA ARG A 45 16.60 0.46 -8.73
C ARG A 45 17.25 -0.45 -7.68
N PRO A 46 17.00 -0.21 -6.38
CA PRO A 46 17.68 -0.92 -5.31
C PRO A 46 17.20 -2.36 -5.13
N VAL A 47 18.15 -3.21 -4.72
CA VAL A 47 18.13 -4.69 -4.74
C VAL A 47 17.12 -5.33 -3.78
N TYR A 48 16.56 -4.60 -2.80
CA TYR A 48 15.61 -5.17 -1.83
C TYR A 48 14.24 -5.51 -2.40
N ASN A 49 13.97 -5.16 -3.67
CA ASN A 49 12.72 -5.52 -4.32
C ASN A 49 12.78 -6.83 -5.14
N LEU A 50 13.96 -7.42 -5.38
CA LEU A 50 14.13 -8.50 -6.37
C LEU A 50 13.21 -9.73 -6.17
N GLY A 51 12.94 -10.14 -4.92
CA GLY A 51 12.09 -11.31 -4.65
C GLY A 51 10.60 -11.14 -5.02
N ILE A 52 10.11 -9.90 -5.05
CA ILE A 52 8.72 -9.56 -5.44
C ILE A 52 8.67 -9.14 -6.91
N GLU A 53 9.80 -8.62 -7.42
CA GLU A 53 9.90 -8.04 -8.75
C GLU A 53 10.02 -9.07 -9.88
N THR A 54 10.48 -10.30 -9.61
CA THR A 54 10.61 -11.33 -10.64
C THR A 54 9.28 -11.91 -11.13
N THR A 55 8.19 -11.79 -10.36
CA THR A 55 6.90 -12.45 -10.69
C THR A 55 5.77 -11.49 -11.09
N MET A 56 5.90 -10.19 -10.81
CA MET A 56 4.86 -9.18 -11.08
C MET A 56 5.28 -8.11 -12.10
N THR A 57 4.41 -7.83 -13.07
CA THR A 57 4.58 -6.73 -14.04
C THR A 57 4.54 -5.35 -13.37
N ALA A 58 5.09 -4.33 -14.03
CA ALA A 58 5.10 -2.95 -13.49
C ALA A 58 3.68 -2.45 -13.14
N ARG A 59 2.67 -2.78 -13.96
CA ARG A 59 1.26 -2.46 -13.71
C ARG A 59 0.70 -3.19 -12.49
N GLN A 60 1.02 -4.47 -12.31
CA GLN A 60 0.61 -5.23 -11.13
C GLN A 60 1.21 -4.66 -9.84
N ARG A 61 2.46 -4.18 -9.89
CA ARG A 61 3.09 -3.50 -8.74
C ARG A 61 2.39 -2.20 -8.40
N HIS A 62 2.06 -1.39 -9.42
CA HIS A 62 1.32 -0.16 -9.22
C HIS A 62 -0.09 -0.46 -8.66
N GLY A 63 -0.78 -1.46 -9.21
CA GLY A 63 -2.05 -1.95 -8.71
C GLY A 63 -1.99 -2.41 -7.26
N ARG A 64 -0.93 -3.11 -6.85
CA ARG A 64 -0.69 -3.51 -5.45
C ARG A 64 -0.59 -2.31 -4.52
N ILE A 65 0.17 -1.29 -4.91
CA ILE A 65 0.35 -0.06 -4.11
C ILE A 65 -0.99 0.65 -3.98
N LEU A 66 -1.74 0.80 -5.09
CA LEU A 66 -3.06 1.42 -5.09
C LEU A 66 -4.05 0.66 -4.21
N VAL A 67 -4.11 -0.68 -4.33
CA VAL A 67 -4.98 -1.51 -3.49
C VAL A 67 -4.55 -1.43 -2.04
N GLY A 68 -3.25 -1.44 -1.73
CA GLY A 68 -2.75 -1.28 -0.36
C GLY A 68 -3.15 0.06 0.25
N LEU A 69 -3.08 1.14 -0.53
CA LEU A 69 -3.50 2.46 -0.10
C LEU A 69 -5.02 2.51 0.14
N ILE A 70 -5.82 1.91 -0.73
CA ILE A 70 -7.28 1.80 -0.56
C ILE A 70 -7.60 0.98 0.70
N CYS A 71 -6.93 -0.16 0.88
CA CYS A 71 -7.09 -1.03 2.05
C CYS A 71 -6.73 -0.32 3.36
N GLY A 72 -5.79 0.63 3.35
CA GLY A 72 -5.48 1.46 4.52
C GLY A 72 -6.45 2.63 4.71
N ALA A 73 -6.83 3.31 3.63
CA ALA A 73 -7.64 4.52 3.67
C ALA A 73 -9.09 4.26 4.11
N ILE A 74 -9.67 3.11 3.74
CA ILE A 74 -11.05 2.76 4.08
C ILE A 74 -11.25 2.56 5.59
N PRO A 75 -10.49 1.70 6.29
CA PRO A 75 -10.67 1.48 7.71
C PRO A 75 -10.10 2.62 8.56
N ALA A 76 -9.19 3.45 8.05
CA ALA A 76 -8.50 4.47 8.86
C ALA A 76 -9.44 5.39 9.67
N PRO A 77 -10.54 5.95 9.11
CA PRO A 77 -11.45 6.80 9.87
C PRO A 77 -12.19 6.02 10.97
N LEU A 78 -12.59 4.78 10.69
CA LEU A 78 -13.24 3.88 11.65
C LEU A 78 -12.29 3.47 12.77
N VAL A 79 -11.03 3.17 12.45
CA VAL A 79 -9.98 2.83 13.43
C VAL A 79 -9.67 4.04 14.29
N ALA A 80 -9.51 5.23 13.71
CA ALA A 80 -9.28 6.47 14.46
C ALA A 80 -10.45 6.76 15.41
N HIS A 81 -11.69 6.63 14.92
CA HIS A 81 -12.87 6.77 15.75
C HIS A 81 -12.89 5.75 16.89
N THR A 82 -12.63 4.48 16.60
CA THR A 82 -12.62 3.41 17.60
C THR A 82 -11.53 3.61 18.65
N ALA A 83 -10.33 4.05 18.24
CA ALA A 83 -9.24 4.36 19.15
C ALA A 83 -9.60 5.47 20.14
N VAL A 84 -10.25 6.53 19.66
CA VAL A 84 -10.78 7.59 20.54
C VAL A 84 -11.81 7.00 21.51
N TYR A 85 -12.78 6.23 21.05
CA TYR A 85 -13.82 5.69 21.95
C TYR A 85 -13.30 4.65 22.95
N LEU A 86 -12.25 3.90 22.60
CA LEU A 86 -11.54 2.98 23.49
C LEU A 86 -10.89 3.72 24.65
N VAL A 87 -10.20 4.82 24.38
CA VAL A 87 -9.58 5.68 25.42
C VAL A 87 -10.63 6.21 26.40
N TRP A 88 -11.85 6.42 25.94
CA TRP A 88 -12.95 6.97 26.72
C TRP A 88 -13.91 5.90 27.29
N PHE A 89 -13.60 4.61 27.15
CA PHE A 89 -14.43 3.47 27.59
C PHE A 89 -15.90 3.52 27.12
N ARG A 90 -16.17 4.09 25.95
CA ARG A 90 -17.52 4.23 25.37
C ARG A 90 -17.70 3.41 24.09
N VAL A 91 -17.06 2.26 24.03
CA VAL A 91 -17.06 1.46 22.79
C VAL A 91 -18.45 0.91 22.52
N SER A 92 -19.07 1.39 21.45
CA SER A 92 -20.31 0.83 20.93
C SER A 92 -20.03 -0.47 20.19
N VAL A 93 -20.80 -1.52 20.49
CA VAL A 93 -20.72 -2.83 19.81
C VAL A 93 -20.88 -2.66 18.29
N TRP A 94 -21.68 -1.69 17.84
CA TRP A 94 -21.87 -1.39 16.43
C TRP A 94 -20.61 -0.85 15.75
N VAL A 95 -19.79 -0.07 16.45
CA VAL A 95 -18.53 0.45 15.93
C VAL A 95 -17.51 -0.68 15.77
N LEU A 96 -17.44 -1.58 16.76
CA LEU A 96 -16.60 -2.77 16.66
C LEU A 96 -17.04 -3.67 15.49
N LEU A 97 -18.33 -3.92 15.36
CA LEU A 97 -18.87 -4.69 14.24
C LEU A 97 -18.55 -4.04 12.90
N ALA A 98 -18.71 -2.72 12.78
CA ALA A 98 -18.37 -1.98 11.56
C ALA A 98 -16.88 -2.05 11.22
N THR A 99 -15.98 -1.93 12.21
CA THR A 99 -14.55 -2.12 11.99
C THR A 99 -14.22 -3.54 11.53
N PHE A 100 -14.78 -4.55 12.19
CA PHE A 100 -14.56 -5.95 11.84
C PHE A 100 -15.01 -6.26 10.42
N VAL A 101 -16.24 -5.85 10.06
CA VAL A 101 -16.77 -6.03 8.71
C VAL A 101 -15.93 -5.28 7.67
N SER A 102 -15.51 -4.05 7.98
CA SER A 102 -14.63 -3.27 7.09
C SER A 102 -13.31 -4.00 6.83
N THR A 103 -12.61 -4.43 7.89
CA THR A 103 -11.35 -5.17 7.79
C THR A 103 -11.54 -6.50 7.06
N TRP A 104 -12.62 -7.22 7.32
CA TRP A 104 -12.96 -8.48 6.67
C TRP A 104 -13.14 -8.33 5.16
N VAL A 105 -13.91 -7.31 4.74
CA VAL A 105 -14.14 -7.06 3.31
C VAL A 105 -12.86 -6.56 2.63
N VAL A 106 -12.06 -5.74 3.30
CA VAL A 106 -10.74 -5.27 2.82
C VAL A 106 -9.75 -6.42 2.69
N PHE A 107 -9.75 -7.37 3.62
CA PHE A 107 -8.97 -8.59 3.55
C PHE A 107 -9.35 -9.40 2.29
N HIS A 108 -10.64 -9.65 2.07
CA HIS A 108 -11.09 -10.35 0.86
C HIS A 108 -10.82 -9.58 -0.45
N LEU A 109 -10.81 -8.25 -0.40
CA LEU A 109 -10.39 -7.42 -1.52
C LEU A 109 -8.92 -7.68 -1.84
N TRP A 110 -8.04 -7.72 -0.82
CA TRP A 110 -6.61 -7.96 -1.01
C TRP A 110 -6.33 -9.31 -1.71
N TYR A 111 -7.09 -10.35 -1.39
CA TYR A 111 -7.00 -11.67 -2.04
C TYR A 111 -7.67 -11.76 -3.42
N GLY A 112 -8.14 -10.64 -3.99
CA GLY A 112 -8.66 -10.62 -5.36
C GLY A 112 -10.07 -11.19 -5.53
N ARG A 113 -10.87 -11.30 -4.45
CA ARG A 113 -12.26 -11.77 -4.56
C ARG A 113 -13.11 -10.74 -5.34
N LYS A 114 -13.74 -11.17 -6.44
CA LYS A 114 -14.52 -10.30 -7.35
C LYS A 114 -15.68 -9.59 -6.65
N TRP A 115 -16.38 -10.29 -5.74
CA TRP A 115 -17.52 -9.74 -5.00
C TRP A 115 -17.09 -8.62 -4.04
N ALA A 116 -15.94 -8.79 -3.36
CA ALA A 116 -15.39 -7.80 -2.45
C ALA A 116 -15.08 -6.48 -3.18
N ARG A 117 -14.53 -6.54 -4.40
CA ARG A 117 -14.30 -5.34 -5.22
C ARG A 117 -15.58 -4.52 -5.43
N TRP A 118 -16.67 -5.18 -5.80
CA TRP A 118 -17.95 -4.48 -6.03
C TRP A 118 -18.55 -3.94 -4.74
N LEU A 119 -18.53 -4.72 -3.65
CA LEU A 119 -19.01 -4.25 -2.35
C LEU A 119 -18.22 -3.04 -1.84
N VAL A 120 -16.90 -3.08 -1.93
CA VAL A 120 -16.06 -1.95 -1.49
C VAL A 120 -16.27 -0.74 -2.39
N ALA A 121 -16.34 -0.93 -3.71
CA ALA A 121 -16.56 0.18 -4.62
C ALA A 121 -17.92 0.86 -4.38
N ILE A 122 -19.00 0.09 -4.22
CA ILE A 122 -20.34 0.63 -3.96
C ILE A 122 -20.40 1.24 -2.56
N GLY A 123 -19.87 0.56 -1.54
CA GLY A 123 -19.88 1.05 -0.16
C GLY A 123 -19.10 2.36 0.01
N THR A 124 -17.95 2.50 -0.63
CA THR A 124 -17.18 3.76 -0.61
C THR A 124 -17.86 4.85 -1.43
N LEU A 125 -18.53 4.52 -2.54
CA LEU A 125 -19.32 5.47 -3.31
C LEU A 125 -20.48 6.03 -2.48
N THR A 126 -21.27 5.16 -1.86
CA THR A 126 -22.42 5.57 -1.05
C THR A 126 -21.98 6.33 0.19
N ALA A 127 -20.91 5.90 0.87
CA ALA A 127 -20.34 6.62 2.01
C ALA A 127 -19.82 8.01 1.61
N GLY A 128 -19.14 8.13 0.47
CA GLY A 128 -18.65 9.40 -0.06
C GLY A 128 -19.79 10.37 -0.40
N CYS A 129 -20.80 9.92 -1.15
CA CYS A 129 -21.98 10.73 -1.45
C CYS A 129 -22.75 11.12 -0.19
N ALA A 130 -22.93 10.20 0.76
CA ALA A 130 -23.60 10.49 2.03
C ALA A 130 -22.82 11.51 2.88
N GLY A 131 -21.49 11.44 2.89
CA GLY A 131 -20.64 12.41 3.58
C GLY A 131 -20.78 13.83 3.00
N LEU A 132 -20.76 13.96 1.67
CA LEU A 132 -21.01 15.26 1.01
C LEU A 132 -22.42 15.78 1.29
N TYR A 133 -23.43 14.91 1.23
CA TYR A 133 -24.81 15.28 1.51
C TYR A 133 -24.97 15.78 2.97
N GLN A 134 -24.38 15.09 3.93
CA GLN A 134 -24.36 15.51 5.34
C GLN A 134 -23.63 16.85 5.53
N ALA A 135 -22.51 17.07 4.84
CA ALA A 135 -21.78 18.34 4.88
C ALA A 135 -22.64 19.50 4.37
N VAL A 136 -23.43 19.28 3.32
CA VAL A 136 -24.34 20.30 2.76
C VAL A 136 -25.50 20.59 3.71
N LEU A 137 -26.19 19.56 4.19
CA LEU A 137 -27.35 19.72 5.08
C LEU A 137 -26.99 20.44 6.38
N ARG A 138 -25.86 20.08 6.98
CA ARG A 138 -25.45 20.58 8.30
C ARG A 138 -24.65 21.88 8.25
N ARG A 139 -24.41 22.43 7.05
CA ARG A 139 -23.75 23.73 6.88
C ARG A 139 -24.53 24.86 7.58
N GLY A 140 -25.85 24.73 7.70
CA GLY A 140 -26.72 25.72 8.35
C GLY A 140 -26.96 25.49 9.84
N THR A 141 -26.52 24.37 10.42
CA THR A 141 -26.93 23.95 11.78
C THR A 141 -25.84 24.12 12.83
N GLY A 142 -24.80 24.94 12.56
CA GLY A 142 -23.77 25.27 13.55
C GLY A 142 -22.68 24.21 13.75
N MET A 143 -22.41 23.34 12.77
CA MET A 143 -21.22 22.48 12.82
C MET A 143 -19.93 23.30 12.80
N ASN A 144 -18.93 22.78 13.51
CA ASN A 144 -17.59 23.37 13.48
C ASN A 144 -16.98 23.24 12.08
N ALA A 145 -16.22 24.24 11.64
CA ALA A 145 -15.57 24.23 10.32
C ALA A 145 -14.67 22.98 10.11
N VAL A 146 -14.05 22.49 11.19
CA VAL A 146 -13.24 21.27 11.20
C VAL A 146 -14.05 20.03 10.87
N GLU A 147 -15.28 19.92 11.36
CA GLU A 147 -16.16 18.77 11.09
C GLU A 147 -16.61 18.78 9.64
N ILE A 148 -16.99 19.95 9.11
CA ILE A 148 -17.32 20.10 7.69
C ILE A 148 -16.14 19.71 6.81
N MET A 149 -14.93 20.18 7.15
CA MET A 149 -13.70 19.82 6.43
C MET A 149 -13.47 18.31 6.47
N ALA A 150 -13.61 17.67 7.63
CA ALA A 150 -13.46 16.23 7.77
C ALA A 150 -14.44 15.47 6.86
N TYR A 151 -15.73 15.84 6.87
CA TYR A 151 -16.73 15.22 5.99
C TYR A 151 -16.37 15.36 4.51
N VAL A 152 -15.94 16.55 4.07
CA VAL A 152 -15.57 16.79 2.67
C VAL A 152 -14.32 15.98 2.29
N VAL A 153 -13.26 16.03 3.09
CA VAL A 153 -12.00 15.33 2.80
C VAL A 153 -12.22 13.81 2.76
N PHE A 154 -12.85 13.22 3.77
CA PHE A 154 -13.09 11.78 3.79
C PHE A 154 -14.05 11.34 2.70
N ALA A 155 -15.05 12.16 2.36
CA ALA A 155 -15.93 11.86 1.25
C ALA A 155 -15.19 11.83 -0.09
N LEU A 156 -14.32 12.80 -0.37
CA LEU A 156 -13.50 12.82 -1.58
C LEU A 156 -12.55 11.62 -1.64
N VAL A 157 -11.94 11.24 -0.52
CA VAL A 157 -11.09 10.05 -0.44
C VAL A 157 -11.88 8.78 -0.76
N TYR A 158 -13.09 8.62 -0.22
CA TYR A 158 -13.93 7.46 -0.53
C TYR A 158 -14.41 7.43 -1.98
N LEU A 159 -14.79 8.59 -2.55
CA LEU A 159 -15.12 8.68 -3.97
C LEU A 159 -13.91 8.33 -4.86
N TRP A 160 -12.71 8.78 -4.49
CA TRP A 160 -11.47 8.41 -5.16
C TRP A 160 -11.21 6.91 -5.07
N CYS A 161 -11.37 6.29 -3.90
CA CYS A 161 -11.23 4.84 -3.74
C CYS A 161 -12.21 4.07 -4.64
N SER A 162 -13.48 4.48 -4.66
CA SER A 162 -14.49 3.87 -5.53
C SER A 162 -14.11 4.00 -7.01
N TRP A 163 -13.68 5.19 -7.43
CA TRP A 163 -13.24 5.45 -8.80
C TRP A 163 -12.07 4.53 -9.20
N GLN A 164 -11.05 4.41 -8.34
CA GLN A 164 -9.90 3.54 -8.59
C GLN A 164 -10.32 2.07 -8.72
N LEU A 165 -11.21 1.57 -7.86
CA LEU A 165 -11.68 0.18 -7.91
C LEU A 165 -12.52 -0.13 -9.16
N LEU A 166 -13.28 0.83 -9.68
CA LEU A 166 -14.16 0.64 -10.83
C LEU A 166 -13.43 0.81 -12.17
N ARG A 167 -12.58 1.85 -12.27
CA ARG A 167 -12.01 2.31 -13.54
C ARG A 167 -10.56 1.92 -13.76
N CYS A 168 -9.74 1.82 -12.72
CA CYS A 168 -8.30 1.59 -12.89
C CYS A 168 -8.00 0.17 -13.39
N GLN A 169 -7.24 0.06 -14.49
CA GLN A 169 -6.85 -1.23 -15.07
C GLN A 169 -5.77 -1.92 -14.23
N ASP A 170 -4.81 -1.17 -13.69
CA ASP A 170 -3.72 -1.68 -12.85
C ASP A 170 -4.27 -2.44 -11.62
N VAL A 171 -5.31 -1.90 -10.99
CA VAL A 171 -6.01 -2.54 -9.88
C VAL A 171 -6.66 -3.85 -10.32
N LYS A 172 -7.26 -3.90 -11.52
CA LYS A 172 -7.89 -5.13 -12.05
C LYS A 172 -6.84 -6.19 -12.37
N GLU A 173 -5.72 -5.80 -12.96
CA GLU A 173 -4.60 -6.71 -13.26
C GLU A 173 -4.00 -7.31 -11.98
N PHE A 174 -3.79 -6.50 -10.94
CA PHE A 174 -3.30 -6.98 -9.65
C PHE A 174 -4.29 -7.92 -8.94
N LEU A 175 -5.58 -7.56 -8.87
CA LEU A 175 -6.59 -8.42 -8.24
C LEU A 175 -6.77 -9.73 -9.00
N GLY A 176 -6.64 -9.72 -10.33
CA GLY A 176 -6.63 -10.91 -11.17
C GLY A 176 -5.42 -11.81 -10.88
N TYR A 177 -4.23 -11.21 -10.75
CA TYR A 177 -3.02 -11.92 -10.35
C TYR A 177 -3.19 -12.59 -8.98
N GLN A 178 -3.64 -11.85 -7.97
CA GLN A 178 -3.84 -12.36 -6.60
C GLN A 178 -4.82 -13.53 -6.57
N ARG A 179 -5.93 -13.43 -7.29
CA ARG A 179 -6.91 -14.52 -7.39
C ARG A 179 -6.31 -15.83 -7.91
N ASN A 180 -5.40 -15.75 -8.88
CA ASN A 180 -4.82 -16.94 -9.50
C ASN A 180 -3.70 -17.57 -8.66
N HIS A 181 -3.11 -16.81 -7.72
CA HIS A 181 -1.97 -17.25 -6.91
C HIS A 181 -2.32 -17.47 -5.43
N THR A 182 -3.56 -17.19 -5.02
CA THR A 182 -4.02 -17.47 -3.66
C THR A 182 -4.74 -18.82 -3.66
N PRO A 183 -4.33 -19.80 -2.82
CA PRO A 183 -5.09 -21.04 -2.65
C PRO A 183 -6.50 -20.73 -2.14
N GLU A 184 -7.49 -21.47 -2.63
CA GLU A 184 -8.87 -21.33 -2.17
C GLU A 184 -8.95 -21.77 -0.70
N VAL A 185 -8.95 -20.79 0.21
CA VAL A 185 -9.35 -20.95 1.62
C VAL A 185 -10.86 -20.75 1.72
#